data_AF-A0A939FFW6-F1
#
_entry.id   AF-A0A939FFW6-F1
#
_cell.length_a   1.000
_cell.length_b   1.000
_cell.length_c   1.000
_cell.angle_alpha   90.00
_cell.angle_beta   90.00
_cell.angle_gamma   90.00
#
_symmetry.space_group_name_H-M   'P 1'
#
loop_
_entity.id
_entity.type
_entity.pdbx_description
1 polymer ?
#
loop_
_entity_poly.entity_id
_entity_poly.type
_entity_poly.pdbx_seq_one_letter_code
_entity_poly.pdbx_strand_id
1 'polypeptide(L)'
;ALNSGADVDVRTGDTLRADAFGQLAADAVLCHPPFNERNWGHDELAYDPRWEYGFPARTESELAWVQHALAHLREGGTAVLLMPPA
;
A
#
# COMPACT_ATOMS: atom_id res chain seq x y z
N ALA A 1 9.52 -12.81 17.67
CA ALA A 1 9.18 -11.42 17.97
C ALA A 1 10.42 -10.57 17.72
N LEU A 2 10.31 -9.50 16.94
CA LEU A 2 11.43 -8.58 16.69
C LEU A 2 11.76 -7.86 18.01
N ASN A 3 12.81 -8.31 18.69
CA ASN A 3 13.25 -7.78 19.99
C ASN A 3 14.25 -6.64 19.76
N SER A 4 13.82 -5.59 19.06
CA SER A 4 14.59 -4.36 18.86
C SER A 4 13.99 -3.23 19.69
N GLY A 5 14.82 -2.28 20.13
CA GLY A 5 14.36 -1.02 20.76
C GLY A 5 13.77 -0.03 19.76
N ALA A 6 13.20 -0.51 18.65
CA ALA A 6 12.57 0.33 17.65
C ALA A 6 11.22 0.83 18.18
N ASP A 7 10.92 2.10 17.97
CA ASP A 7 9.59 2.62 18.20
C ASP A 7 8.63 2.03 17.15
N VAL A 8 7.51 1.49 17.61
CA VAL A 8 6.55 0.77 16.77
C VAL A 8 5.21 1.48 16.90
N ASP A 9 4.81 2.18 15.84
CA ASP A 9 3.49 2.77 15.73
C ASP A 9 2.61 1.96 14.78
N VAL A 10 1.45 1.52 15.27
CA VAL A 10 0.48 0.73 14.50
C VAL A 10 -0.88 1.41 14.57
N ARG A 11 -1.52 1.53 13.41
CA ARG A 11 -2.84 2.14 13.24
C ARG A 11 -3.76 1.13 12.58
N THR A 12 -4.85 0.79 13.26
CA THR A 12 -5.89 -0.11 12.74
C THR A 12 -6.84 0.64 11.82
N GLY A 13 -7.09 0.10 10.64
CA GLY A 13 -8.01 0.69 9.66
C GLY A 13 -7.85 0.07 8.28
N ASP A 14 -8.67 0.52 7.34
CA ASP A 14 -8.51 0.20 5.92
C ASP A 14 -7.41 1.10 5.35
N THR A 15 -6.25 0.53 5.04
CA THR A 15 -5.08 1.28 4.57
C THR A 15 -5.32 2.00 3.23
N LEU A 16 -6.16 1.44 2.36
CA LEU A 16 -6.44 2.06 1.06
C LEU A 16 -7.44 3.21 1.22
N ARG A 17 -8.50 3.04 2.02
CA ARG A 17 -9.52 4.08 2.20
C ARG A 17 -9.18 5.14 3.24
N ALA A 18 -8.45 4.77 4.28
CA ALA A 18 -8.16 5.59 5.45
C ALA A 18 -6.68 5.46 5.82
N ASP A 19 -5.84 6.01 4.97
CA ASP A 19 -4.40 6.01 5.14
C ASP A 19 -3.98 6.75 6.42
N ALA A 20 -3.49 5.99 7.40
CA ALA A 20 -3.09 6.52 8.68
C ALA A 20 -1.73 7.24 8.66
N PHE A 21 -0.96 7.08 7.58
CA PHE A 21 0.40 7.58 7.45
C PHE A 21 0.61 8.35 6.13
N GLY A 22 -0.41 8.99 5.58
CA GLY A 22 -0.37 9.61 4.24
C GLY A 22 0.61 10.78 4.00
N GLN A 23 1.47 11.11 4.98
CA GLN A 23 2.59 12.07 4.83
C GLN A 23 3.97 11.41 5.05
N LEU A 24 3.99 10.11 5.37
CA LEU A 24 5.20 9.36 5.65
C LEU A 24 5.89 9.01 4.33
N ALA A 25 7.15 9.39 4.21
CA ALA A 25 8.05 8.91 3.16
C ALA A 25 9.10 7.99 3.78
N ALA A 26 9.02 6.69 3.48
CA ALA A 26 9.89 5.66 4.00
C ALA A 26 11.03 5.32 3.01
N ASP A 27 12.19 4.96 3.54
CA ASP A 27 13.29 4.37 2.75
C ASP A 27 12.93 3.00 2.17
N ALA A 28 12.11 2.23 2.90
CA ALA A 28 11.67 0.92 2.49
C ALA A 28 10.23 0.63 2.92
N VAL A 29 9.48 -0.03 2.04
CA VAL A 29 8.14 -0.56 2.33
C VAL A 29 8.15 -2.07 2.12
N LEU A 30 7.65 -2.82 3.09
CA LEU A 30 7.44 -4.26 3.00
C LEU A 30 5.96 -4.54 3.18
N CYS A 31 5.33 -5.21 2.21
CA CYS A 31 3.90 -5.50 2.25
C CYS A 31 3.62 -6.96 1.90
N HIS A 32 2.75 -7.59 2.69
CA HIS A 32 2.09 -8.85 2.35
C HIS A 32 0.58 -8.56 2.31
N PRO A 33 0.08 -8.02 1.19
CA PRO A 33 -1.31 -7.61 1.09
C PRO A 33 -2.24 -8.83 0.95
N PRO A 34 -3.54 -8.69 1.27
CA PRO A 34 -4.54 -9.66 0.85
C PRO A 34 -4.64 -9.71 -0.68
N PHE A 35 -4.84 -10.91 -1.24
CA PHE A 35 -4.94 -11.13 -2.68
C PHE A 35 -6.38 -11.27 -3.16
N ASN A 36 -6.63 -10.93 -4.43
CA ASN A 36 -7.91 -11.04 -5.12
C ASN A 36 -9.10 -10.40 -4.37
N GLU A 37 -8.86 -9.33 -3.61
CA GLU A 37 -9.92 -8.60 -2.93
C GLU A 37 -10.73 -7.83 -3.97
N ARG A 38 -12.06 -7.91 -3.93
CA ARG A 38 -12.93 -7.19 -4.90
C ARG A 38 -13.52 -5.92 -4.33
N ASN A 39 -13.53 -5.81 -3.00
CA ASN A 39 -14.11 -4.71 -2.25
C ASN A 39 -13.04 -3.81 -1.61
N TRP A 40 -11.89 -3.64 -2.26
CA TRP A 40 -10.79 -2.81 -1.77
C TRP A 40 -11.04 -1.29 -1.83
N GLY A 41 -12.17 -0.86 -2.38
CA GLY A 41 -12.54 0.57 -2.47
C GLY A 41 -12.40 1.18 -3.85
N HIS A 42 -12.35 0.36 -4.91
CA HIS A 42 -12.23 0.80 -6.30
C HIS A 42 -13.04 2.07 -6.63
N ASP A 43 -14.36 2.04 -6.43
CA ASP A 43 -15.21 3.17 -6.84
C ASP A 43 -15.00 4.42 -5.98
N GLU A 44 -14.73 4.23 -4.68
CA GLU A 44 -14.46 5.32 -3.73
C GLU A 44 -13.13 6.02 -4.03
N LEU A 45 -12.15 5.26 -4.53
CA LEU A 45 -10.78 5.70 -4.76
C LEU A 45 -10.52 6.08 -6.22
N ALA A 46 -11.53 6.23 -7.08
CA ALA A 46 -11.35 6.46 -8.51
C ALA A 46 -10.47 7.68 -8.88
N TYR A 47 -10.42 8.69 -8.00
CA TYR A 47 -9.66 9.93 -8.19
C TYR A 47 -8.50 10.09 -7.20
N ASP A 48 -8.07 9.00 -6.57
CA ASP A 48 -6.98 9.04 -5.61
C ASP A 48 -5.66 9.42 -6.29
N PRO A 49 -4.89 10.37 -5.73
CA PRO A 49 -3.65 10.85 -6.34
C PRO A 49 -2.54 9.79 -6.37
N ARG A 50 -2.67 8.69 -5.62
CA ARG A 50 -1.69 7.59 -5.61
C ARG A 50 -1.64 6.82 -6.93
N TRP A 51 -2.62 6.98 -7.81
CA TRP A 51 -2.70 6.28 -9.10
C TRP A 51 -1.84 6.91 -10.21
N GLU A 52 -0.57 7.15 -9.94
CA GLU A 52 0.39 7.74 -10.89
C GLU A 52 0.59 6.87 -12.15
N TYR A 53 0.54 5.55 -11.99
CA TYR A 53 0.76 4.56 -13.05
C TYR A 53 -0.54 4.03 -13.68
N GLY A 54 -1.66 4.68 -13.36
CA GLY A 54 -2.99 4.33 -13.84
C GLY A 54 -3.88 3.73 -12.76
N PHE A 55 -5.18 3.90 -12.94
CA PHE A 55 -6.19 3.44 -11.99
C PHE A 55 -6.29 1.89 -11.99
N PRO A 56 -6.06 1.20 -10.86
CA PRO A 56 -6.12 -0.27 -10.80
C PRO A 56 -7.49 -0.82 -11.16
N ALA A 57 -7.51 -1.93 -11.92
CA ALA A 57 -8.76 -2.63 -12.20
C ALA A 57 -9.37 -3.21 -10.91
N ARG A 58 -10.70 -3.29 -10.84
CA ARG A 58 -11.41 -3.82 -9.67
C ARG A 58 -10.95 -5.23 -9.25
N THR A 59 -10.54 -6.06 -10.20
CA THR A 59 -10.07 -7.43 -9.95
C THR A 59 -8.58 -7.54 -9.60
N GLU A 60 -7.84 -6.43 -9.67
CA GLU A 60 -6.38 -6.37 -9.50
C GLU A 60 -6.03 -5.55 -8.25
N SER A 61 -6.51 -5.98 -7.09
CA SER A 61 -6.28 -5.29 -5.80
C SER A 61 -4.81 -5.09 -5.46
N GLU A 62 -3.96 -6.00 -5.93
CA GLU A 62 -2.52 -6.05 -5.74
C GLU A 62 -1.84 -4.84 -6.35
N LEU A 63 -2.34 -4.36 -7.50
CA LEU A 63 -1.83 -3.15 -8.14
C LEU A 63 -2.18 -1.88 -7.34
N ALA A 64 -3.31 -1.89 -6.62
CA ALA A 64 -3.63 -0.81 -5.68
C ALA A 64 -2.64 -0.79 -4.50
N TRP A 65 -2.27 -1.96 -3.97
CA TRP A 65 -1.25 -2.07 -2.92
C TRP A 65 0.16 -1.69 -3.40
N VAL A 66 0.54 -2.06 -4.63
CA VAL A 66 1.82 -1.63 -5.23
C VAL A 66 1.89 -0.12 -5.31
N GLN A 67 0.86 0.54 -5.85
CA GLN A 67 0.87 2.00 -5.96
C GLN A 67 0.77 2.69 -4.60
N HIS A 68 0.04 2.12 -3.64
CA HIS A 68 0.05 2.60 -2.26
C HIS A 68 1.46 2.55 -1.64
N ALA A 69 2.19 1.45 -1.84
CA ALA A 69 3.57 1.32 -1.37
C ALA A 69 4.50 2.34 -2.04
N LEU A 70 4.37 2.53 -3.36
CA LEU A 70 5.16 3.51 -4.12
C LEU A 70 4.91 4.95 -3.64
N ALA A 71 3.66 5.31 -3.34
CA ALA A 71 3.30 6.64 -2.85
C ALA A 71 3.94 6.99 -1.49
N HIS A 72 4.34 5.99 -0.71
CA HIS A 72 5.01 6.16 0.58
C HIS A 72 6.52 6.03 0.50
N LEU A 73 7.11 5.87 -0.69
CA LEU A 73 8.55 5.84 -0.84
C LEU A 73 9.11 7.25 -1.06
N ARG A 74 10.23 7.53 -0.40
CA ARG A 74 11.10 8.63 -0.84
C ARG A 74 11.80 8.28 -2.14
N GLU A 75 12.32 9.30 -2.82
CA GLU A 75 13.19 9.08 -3.98
C GLU A 75 14.36 8.13 -3.64
N GLY A 76 14.54 7.11 -4.48
CA GLY A 76 15.54 6.05 -4.30
C GLY A 76 15.18 4.98 -3.26
N GLY A 77 13.99 5.04 -2.66
CA GLY A 77 13.48 4.02 -1.74
C GLY A 77 13.15 2.70 -2.44
N THR A 78 12.92 1.64 -1.66
CA THR A 78 12.65 0.29 -2.18
C THR A 78 11.37 -0.31 -1.60
N ALA A 79 10.46 -0.76 -2.45
CA ALA A 79 9.29 -1.52 -2.03
C ALA A 79 9.46 -3.01 -2.35
N VAL A 80 9.09 -3.85 -1.40
CA VAL A 80 9.02 -5.31 -1.55
C VAL A 80 7.60 -5.75 -1.22
N LEU A 81 6.89 -6.28 -2.22
CA LEU A 81 5.52 -6.76 -2.06
C LEU A 81 5.45 -8.24 -2.40
N LEU A 82 4.75 -9.01 -1.57
CA LEU A 82 4.35 -10.35 -1.95
C LEU A 82 3.23 -10.26 -2.99
N MET A 83 3.38 -11.00 -4.09
CA MET A 83 2.41 -11.07 -5.19
C MET A 83 1.94 -12.52 -5.37
N PRO A 84 0.69 -12.75 -5.81
CA PRO A 84 0.25 -14.08 -6.16
C PRO A 84 1.08 -14.62 -7.34
N PRO A 85 1.24 -15.95 -7.45
CA PRO A 85 1.87 -16.55 -8.62
C PRO A 85 1.05 -16.23 -9.88
N ALA A 86 1.76 -16.03 -11.00
CA ALA A 86 1.18 -15.80 -12.32
C ALA A 86 0.43 -17.03 -12.86
#